data_AF-A0A3D4PIT6-F1
#
_entry.id   AF-A0A3D4PIT6-F1
#
_cell.length_a   1.000
_cell.length_b   1.000
_cell.length_c   1.000
_cell.angle_alpha   90.00
_cell.angle_beta   90.00
_cell.angle_gamma   90.00
#
_symmetry.space_group_name_H-M   'P 1'
#
loop_
_entity.id
_entity.type
_entity.pdbx_description
1 polymer ?
#
loop_
_entity_poly.entity_id
_entity_poly.type
_entity_poly.pdbx_seq_one_letter_code
_entity_poly.pdbx_strand_id
1 'polypeptide(L)'
;MSEAIFWGGVLRVAQSVSQAAPFILTGFIIAAVFRRWLGPQSVRKLFGEGTWRSLPQAWALGMLLPVCSLGVIPVMREMKRAGLRGGTILAFGLTAPLFNPLSVLYGLTLSEPFTIFAFSICSLVVVTCIGLLFDWAFPAKVEQEVHEESVPYGIKRILSVFVSMGKDFWSYSIVYILIGLSGIVFLNVILPKASFQTSVNGGDLWAPILMTGVAIPAYATPMLAMSQLGTMFQHGNSVGAAFALLILGAGLNFGIIVWMVVAYGWKKSVCWMVVLLGVVLGLGYGLEKPLYPTDIDPADHSHAFDVYCCPFSVDQSHLPAAVWQKLEDDVRPEETFGMISLFVIALTGLMFLAVERRFNLERWLTSSPEITDEKSRSMDVVLPNWVLAAAAIIGLVAVSVAMCFAYYPSPEECLEEIFIVKGEVLSAARSGHDSHAMHWIPVWEDWNRRIQVGVYLREFQLSDYQRMKARVVADYIELLEHAIEDDDQEEVKHYATLLARAHSRMVRAYQTVSKESAE
;
A
#
# COMPACT_ATOMS: atom_id res chain seq x y z
N MET A 1 -21.04 -2.64 -24.38
CA MET A 1 -21.02 -3.17 -22.99
C MET A 1 -19.88 -4.16 -22.77
N SER A 2 -19.79 -5.26 -23.52
CA SER A 2 -18.69 -6.25 -23.38
C SER A 2 -17.30 -5.66 -23.60
N GLU A 3 -17.16 -4.78 -24.59
CA GLU A 3 -15.89 -4.13 -24.92
C GLU A 3 -15.42 -3.15 -23.84
N ALA A 4 -16.33 -2.32 -23.30
CA ALA A 4 -16.05 -1.41 -22.18
C ALA A 4 -15.62 -2.17 -20.91
N ILE A 5 -16.30 -3.28 -20.59
CA ILE A 5 -15.94 -4.12 -19.44
C ILE A 5 -14.56 -4.76 -19.64
N PHE A 6 -14.27 -5.27 -20.84
CA PHE A 6 -12.97 -5.88 -21.13
C PHE A 6 -11.83 -4.87 -21.00
N TRP A 7 -11.92 -3.73 -21.68
CA TRP A 7 -10.87 -2.70 -21.64
C TRP A 7 -10.78 -2.02 -20.27
N GLY A 8 -11.91 -1.86 -19.57
CA GLY A 8 -11.92 -1.41 -18.17
C GLY A 8 -11.16 -2.37 -17.26
N GLY A 9 -11.39 -3.68 -17.41
CA GLY A 9 -10.66 -4.70 -16.67
C GLY A 9 -9.16 -4.70 -16.98
N VAL A 10 -8.78 -4.55 -18.25
CA VAL A 10 -7.37 -4.42 -18.67
C VAL A 10 -6.73 -3.19 -18.02
N LEU A 11 -7.38 -2.03 -18.08
CA LEU A 11 -6.88 -0.79 -17.47
C LEU A 11 -6.68 -0.96 -15.96
N ARG A 12 -7.70 -1.46 -15.25
CA ARG A 12 -7.64 -1.62 -13.79
C ARG A 12 -6.56 -2.61 -13.37
N VAL A 13 -6.45 -3.75 -14.05
CA VAL A 13 -5.39 -4.73 -13.76
C VAL A 13 -4.01 -4.13 -14.04
N ALA A 14 -3.84 -3.41 -15.16
CA ALA A 14 -2.58 -2.77 -15.48
C ALA A 14 -2.19 -1.71 -14.45
N GLN A 15 -3.10 -0.80 -14.07
CA GLN A 15 -2.90 0.17 -12.99
C GLN A 15 -2.50 -0.51 -11.69
N SER A 16 -3.24 -1.53 -11.27
CA SER A 16 -2.96 -2.24 -10.02
C SER A 16 -1.64 -3.01 -10.05
N VAL A 17 -1.25 -3.59 -11.20
CA VAL A 17 0.07 -4.23 -11.35
C VAL A 17 1.18 -3.20 -11.27
N SER A 18 1.05 -2.04 -11.93
CA SER A 18 2.02 -0.94 -11.88
C SER A 18 2.23 -0.46 -10.44
N GLN A 19 1.14 -0.15 -9.73
CA GLN A 19 1.17 0.30 -8.35
C GLN A 19 1.68 -0.79 -7.39
N ALA A 20 1.33 -2.06 -7.62
CA ALA A 20 1.75 -3.17 -6.76
C ALA A 20 3.19 -3.63 -7.00
N ALA A 21 3.76 -3.36 -8.16
CA ALA A 21 5.06 -3.87 -8.58
C ALA A 21 6.20 -3.65 -7.57
N PRO A 22 6.45 -2.41 -7.06
CA PRO A 22 7.51 -2.18 -6.07
C PRO A 22 7.28 -2.95 -4.76
N PHE A 23 6.02 -3.12 -4.35
CA PHE A 23 5.66 -3.85 -3.13
C PHE A 23 5.79 -5.37 -3.31
N ILE A 24 5.41 -5.91 -4.46
CA ILE A 24 5.58 -7.33 -4.81
C ILE A 24 7.08 -7.67 -4.85
N LEU A 25 7.89 -6.80 -5.47
CA LEU A 25 9.33 -6.92 -5.49
C LEU A 25 9.91 -6.99 -4.06
N THR A 26 9.50 -6.05 -3.21
CA THR A 26 9.90 -6.00 -1.81
C THR A 26 9.52 -7.28 -1.06
N GLY A 27 8.32 -7.82 -1.32
CA GLY A 27 7.87 -9.10 -0.80
C GLY A 27 8.78 -10.28 -1.15
N PHE A 28 9.21 -10.38 -2.41
CA PHE A 28 10.17 -11.41 -2.84
C PHE A 28 11.55 -11.23 -2.22
N ILE A 29 12.03 -9.98 -2.08
CA ILE A 29 13.29 -9.67 -1.40
C ILE A 29 13.22 -10.14 0.05
N ILE A 30 12.17 -9.77 0.79
CA ILE A 30 12.01 -10.15 2.20
C ILE A 30 11.94 -11.67 2.35
N ALA A 31 11.15 -12.35 1.52
CA ALA A 31 11.05 -13.81 1.53
C ALA A 31 12.43 -14.48 1.27
N ALA A 32 13.19 -13.97 0.29
CA ALA A 32 14.52 -14.48 -0.02
C ALA A 32 15.54 -14.20 1.10
N VAL A 33 15.47 -13.03 1.76
CA VAL A 33 16.30 -12.69 2.93
C VAL A 33 15.95 -13.59 4.11
N PHE A 34 14.66 -13.81 4.39
CA PHE A 34 14.21 -14.73 5.43
C PHE A 34 14.76 -16.14 5.20
N ARG A 35 14.72 -16.61 3.94
CA ARG A 35 15.24 -17.92 3.57
C ARG A 35 16.77 -18.01 3.64
N ARG A 36 17.49 -17.09 2.99
CA ARG A 36 18.93 -17.24 2.69
C ARG A 36 19.86 -16.52 3.67
N TRP A 37 19.40 -15.47 4.35
CA TRP A 37 20.21 -14.73 5.33
C TRP A 37 19.91 -15.12 6.77
N LEU A 38 18.62 -15.14 7.14
CA LEU A 38 18.20 -15.42 8.52
C LEU A 38 18.07 -16.92 8.77
N GLY A 39 17.43 -17.64 7.86
CA GLY A 39 17.08 -19.05 8.02
C GLY A 39 15.93 -19.27 9.03
N PRO A 40 15.34 -20.48 9.06
CA PRO A 40 14.11 -20.76 9.81
C PRO A 40 14.18 -20.40 11.31
N GLN A 41 15.29 -20.78 11.96
CA GLN A 41 15.46 -20.56 13.40
C GLN A 41 15.57 -19.08 13.77
N SER A 42 16.25 -18.28 12.95
CA SER A 42 16.38 -16.84 13.21
C SER A 42 15.08 -16.11 12.93
N VAL A 43 14.32 -16.53 11.90
CA VAL A 43 12.97 -15.99 11.63
C VAL A 43 12.04 -16.29 12.81
N ARG A 44 12.01 -17.53 13.34
CA ARG A 44 11.24 -17.86 14.55
C ARG A 44 11.61 -16.98 15.74
N LYS A 45 12.90 -16.74 15.97
CA LYS A 45 13.38 -15.85 17.06
C LYS A 45 12.99 -14.39 16.84
N LEU A 46 13.10 -13.89 15.60
CA LEU A 46 12.73 -12.53 15.21
C LEU A 46 11.26 -12.23 15.54
N PHE A 47 10.38 -13.20 15.26
CA PHE A 47 8.95 -13.11 15.55
C PHE A 47 8.58 -13.64 16.95
N GLY A 48 9.55 -13.92 17.82
CA GLY A 48 9.27 -14.36 19.20
C GLY A 48 8.41 -15.62 19.31
N GLU A 49 8.56 -16.54 18.37
CA GLU A 49 7.77 -17.78 18.28
C GLU A 49 7.75 -18.53 19.62
N GLY A 50 6.58 -19.06 19.99
CA GLY A 50 6.36 -19.70 21.30
C GLY A 50 6.18 -18.76 22.50
N THR A 51 6.27 -17.43 22.31
CA THR A 51 6.07 -16.44 23.38
C THR A 51 4.82 -15.58 23.12
N TRP A 52 4.23 -15.00 24.17
CA TRP A 52 3.12 -14.04 24.06
C TRP A 52 3.46 -12.79 23.22
N ARG A 53 4.76 -12.48 23.08
CA ARG A 53 5.27 -11.35 22.29
C ARG A 53 5.16 -11.53 20.78
N SER A 54 4.85 -12.75 20.31
CA SER A 54 4.83 -13.06 18.88
C SER A 54 3.84 -12.23 18.06
N LEU A 55 2.63 -12.00 18.58
CA LEU A 55 1.62 -11.20 17.87
C LEU A 55 1.96 -9.70 17.85
N PRO A 56 2.31 -9.04 18.98
CA PRO A 56 2.77 -7.65 18.93
C PRO A 56 4.02 -7.45 18.06
N GLN A 57 4.96 -8.39 18.07
CA GLN A 57 6.15 -8.32 17.20
C GLN A 57 5.81 -8.51 15.74
N ALA A 58 4.90 -9.42 15.39
CA ALA A 58 4.42 -9.59 14.03
C ALA A 58 3.70 -8.35 13.51
N TRP A 59 2.88 -7.71 14.34
CA TRP A 59 2.25 -6.43 14.01
C TRP A 59 3.30 -5.33 13.79
N ALA A 60 4.22 -5.14 14.75
CA ALA A 60 5.24 -4.10 14.65
C ALA A 60 6.17 -4.29 13.43
N LEU A 61 6.63 -5.53 13.17
CA LEU A 61 7.42 -5.84 11.98
C LEU A 61 6.62 -5.67 10.69
N GLY A 62 5.32 -5.99 10.71
CA GLY A 62 4.42 -5.73 9.59
C GLY A 62 4.36 -4.24 9.25
N MET A 63 4.10 -3.40 10.25
CA MET A 63 4.02 -1.94 10.06
C MET A 63 5.32 -1.34 9.51
N LEU A 64 6.47 -1.94 9.78
CA LEU A 64 7.76 -1.42 9.29
C LEU A 64 8.06 -1.81 7.84
N LEU A 65 7.39 -2.81 7.28
CA LEU A 65 7.73 -3.35 5.97
C LEU A 65 6.86 -2.71 4.88
N PRO A 66 7.46 -2.13 3.83
CA PRO A 66 6.72 -1.55 2.72
C PRO A 66 6.27 -2.67 1.77
N VAL A 67 5.26 -3.42 2.17
CA VAL A 67 4.62 -4.48 1.37
C VAL A 67 3.11 -4.24 1.28
N CYS A 68 2.51 -4.67 0.16
CA CYS A 68 1.07 -4.68 -0.03
C CYS A 68 0.52 -6.10 0.15
N SER A 69 -0.80 -6.28 0.10
CA SER A 69 -1.41 -7.60 0.27
C SER A 69 -1.06 -8.61 -0.83
N LEU A 70 -0.59 -8.17 -2.02
CA LEU A 70 -0.01 -9.07 -3.03
C LEU A 70 1.45 -9.43 -2.69
N GLY A 71 2.24 -8.44 -2.27
CA GLY A 71 3.65 -8.63 -1.91
C GLY A 71 3.86 -9.41 -0.60
N VAL A 72 2.88 -9.41 0.31
CA VAL A 72 2.99 -10.16 1.56
C VAL A 72 2.85 -11.67 1.37
N ILE A 73 2.24 -12.13 0.27
CA ILE A 73 2.03 -13.57 -0.03
C ILE A 73 3.33 -14.39 -0.01
N PRO A 74 4.40 -14.04 -0.77
CA PRO A 74 5.67 -14.77 -0.70
C PRO A 74 6.27 -14.76 0.71
N VAL A 75 6.12 -13.66 1.46
CA VAL A 75 6.61 -13.56 2.85
C VAL A 75 5.86 -14.50 3.77
N MET A 76 4.52 -14.52 3.72
CA MET A 76 3.68 -15.44 4.51
C MET A 76 3.99 -16.91 4.19
N ARG A 77 4.25 -17.23 2.93
CA ARG A 77 4.69 -18.57 2.51
C ARG A 77 6.02 -18.94 3.14
N GLU A 78 6.98 -18.02 3.18
CA GLU A 78 8.27 -18.27 3.82
C GLU A 78 8.15 -18.34 5.35
N MET A 79 7.32 -17.52 5.99
CA MET A 79 7.05 -17.62 7.42
C MET A 79 6.42 -18.97 7.78
N LYS A 80 5.49 -19.46 6.96
CA LYS A 80 4.93 -20.81 7.12
C LYS A 80 6.00 -21.88 6.93
N ARG A 81 6.86 -21.73 5.93
CA ARG A 81 7.99 -22.65 5.68
C ARG A 81 8.99 -22.67 6.83
N ALA A 82 9.24 -21.51 7.45
CA ALA A 82 10.03 -21.38 8.67
C ALA A 82 9.32 -21.97 9.90
N GLY A 83 8.04 -22.34 9.79
CA GLY A 83 7.24 -22.98 10.84
C GLY A 83 6.80 -22.04 11.94
N LEU A 84 6.45 -20.79 11.60
CA LEU A 84 5.77 -19.88 12.52
C LEU A 84 4.31 -20.31 12.73
N ARG A 85 3.73 -19.94 13.87
CA ARG A 85 2.31 -20.15 14.16
C ARG A 85 1.41 -19.44 13.16
N GLY A 86 0.26 -20.06 12.87
CA GLY A 86 -0.71 -19.52 11.93
C GLY A 86 -1.23 -18.16 12.34
N GLY A 87 -1.51 -17.95 13.63
CA GLY A 87 -1.92 -16.66 14.18
C GLY A 87 -0.89 -15.57 13.92
N THR A 88 0.39 -15.84 14.14
CA THR A 88 1.51 -14.91 13.85
C THR A 88 1.62 -14.57 12.36
N ILE A 89 1.47 -15.56 11.48
CA ILE A 89 1.54 -15.36 10.02
C ILE A 89 0.36 -14.52 9.53
N LEU A 90 -0.84 -14.81 10.01
CA LEU A 90 -2.06 -14.08 9.63
C LEU A 90 -2.04 -12.65 10.19
N ALA A 91 -1.51 -12.47 11.41
CA ALA A 91 -1.34 -11.18 12.04
C ALA A 91 -0.39 -10.28 11.25
N PHE A 92 0.78 -10.81 10.88
CA PHE A 92 1.73 -10.13 10.02
C PHE A 92 1.13 -9.82 8.63
N GLY A 93 0.50 -10.83 8.02
CA GLY A 93 -0.09 -10.75 6.68
C GLY A 93 -1.15 -9.65 6.57
N LEU A 94 -2.00 -9.52 7.60
CA LEU A 94 -3.01 -8.47 7.66
C LEU A 94 -2.40 -7.11 7.98
N THR A 95 -1.40 -7.02 8.87
CA THR A 95 -0.84 -5.73 9.32
C THR A 95 0.04 -5.06 8.28
N ALA A 96 0.89 -5.82 7.60
CA ALA A 96 1.93 -5.26 6.74
C ALA A 96 1.42 -4.28 5.66
N PRO A 97 0.29 -4.55 4.98
CA PRO A 97 -0.28 -3.59 4.03
C PRO A 97 -1.10 -2.45 4.65
N LEU A 98 -1.39 -2.46 5.96
CA LEU A 98 -2.31 -1.49 6.57
C LEU A 98 -1.64 -0.19 6.97
N PHE A 99 -0.49 -0.27 7.65
CA PHE A 99 0.13 0.89 8.30
C PHE A 99 1.64 0.91 8.06
N ASN A 100 2.04 1.01 6.80
CA ASN A 100 3.42 1.36 6.50
C ASN A 100 3.69 2.84 6.87
N PRO A 101 4.96 3.26 7.10
CA PRO A 101 5.25 4.60 7.58
C PRO A 101 4.79 5.71 6.62
N LEU A 102 4.88 5.47 5.31
CA LEU A 102 4.45 6.42 4.27
C LEU A 102 2.93 6.61 4.30
N SER A 103 2.17 5.52 4.40
CA SER A 103 0.72 5.53 4.47
C SER A 103 0.21 6.18 5.76
N VAL A 104 0.87 5.97 6.89
CA VAL A 104 0.54 6.67 8.15
C VAL A 104 0.78 8.18 8.00
N LEU A 105 1.92 8.58 7.44
CA LEU A 105 2.22 10.00 7.21
C LEU A 105 1.24 10.65 6.23
N TYR A 106 0.84 9.93 5.18
CA TYR A 106 -0.18 10.38 4.25
C TYR A 106 -1.56 10.48 4.91
N GLY A 107 -1.94 9.51 5.74
CA GLY A 107 -3.19 9.55 6.50
C GLY A 107 -3.24 10.72 7.49
N LEU A 108 -2.11 11.05 8.13
CA LEU A 108 -2.00 12.16 9.08
C LEU A 108 -2.23 13.54 8.46
N THR A 109 -2.13 13.69 7.13
CA THR A 109 -2.49 14.94 6.46
C THR A 109 -3.90 14.96 5.90
N LEU A 110 -4.50 13.80 5.70
CA LEU A 110 -5.89 13.68 5.25
C LEU A 110 -6.88 13.76 6.40
N SER A 111 -6.50 13.28 7.57
CA SER A 111 -7.40 13.10 8.71
C SER A 111 -6.82 13.66 9.99
N GLU A 112 -7.67 13.86 10.99
CA GLU A 112 -7.20 14.22 12.32
C GLU A 112 -6.25 13.14 12.85
N PRO A 113 -5.11 13.53 13.47
CA PRO A 113 -4.15 12.57 14.00
C PRO A 113 -4.80 11.54 14.94
N PHE A 114 -5.79 11.98 15.72
CA PHE A 114 -6.56 11.12 16.61
C PHE A 114 -7.23 9.95 15.87
N THR A 115 -7.83 10.18 14.70
CA THR A 115 -8.49 9.16 13.88
C THR A 115 -7.50 8.12 13.37
N ILE A 116 -6.33 8.55 12.87
CA ILE A 116 -5.29 7.64 12.37
C ILE A 116 -4.70 6.79 13.51
N PHE A 117 -4.47 7.39 14.68
CA PHE A 117 -4.05 6.64 15.87
C PHE A 117 -5.12 5.66 16.33
N ALA A 118 -6.39 6.06 16.35
CA ALA A 118 -7.51 5.19 16.69
C ALA A 118 -7.60 4.00 15.71
N PHE A 119 -7.47 4.23 14.41
CA PHE A 119 -7.48 3.18 13.38
C PHE A 119 -6.27 2.24 13.54
N SER A 120 -5.09 2.77 13.85
CA SER A 120 -3.88 1.99 14.12
C SER A 120 -4.02 1.11 15.36
N ILE A 121 -4.60 1.63 16.45
CA ILE A 121 -4.86 0.86 17.67
C ILE A 121 -5.94 -0.19 17.41
N CYS A 122 -7.03 0.17 16.72
CA CYS A 122 -8.09 -0.77 16.38
C CYS A 122 -7.57 -1.90 15.49
N SER A 123 -6.68 -1.61 14.54
CA SER A 123 -6.06 -2.65 13.71
C SER A 123 -5.17 -3.59 14.53
N LEU A 124 -4.40 -3.06 15.50
CA LEU A 124 -3.64 -3.88 16.45
C LEU A 124 -4.58 -4.81 17.24
N VAL A 125 -5.72 -4.30 17.70
CA VAL A 125 -6.74 -5.09 18.39
C VAL A 125 -7.30 -6.18 17.47
N VAL A 126 -7.71 -5.82 16.25
CA VAL A 126 -8.20 -6.78 15.23
C VAL A 126 -7.19 -7.90 15.03
N VAL A 127 -5.95 -7.54 14.72
CA VAL A 127 -4.87 -8.48 14.43
C VAL A 127 -4.54 -9.38 15.62
N THR A 128 -4.49 -8.81 16.83
CA THR A 128 -4.18 -9.54 18.05
C THR A 128 -5.32 -10.49 18.41
N CYS A 129 -6.56 -10.03 18.39
CA CYS A 129 -7.74 -10.86 18.67
C CYS A 129 -7.82 -12.03 17.69
N ILE A 130 -7.68 -11.76 16.40
CA ILE A 130 -7.77 -12.77 15.35
C ILE A 130 -6.61 -13.77 15.45
N GLY A 131 -5.39 -13.29 15.68
CA GLY A 131 -4.22 -14.14 15.85
C GLY A 131 -4.35 -15.07 17.05
N LEU A 132 -4.76 -14.53 18.21
CA LEU A 132 -4.99 -15.31 19.44
C LEU A 132 -6.12 -16.32 19.27
N LEU A 133 -7.26 -15.91 18.69
CA LEU A 133 -8.39 -16.80 18.45
C LEU A 133 -8.03 -17.92 17.48
N PHE A 134 -7.23 -17.63 16.45
CA PHE A 134 -6.77 -18.63 15.50
C PHE A 134 -5.85 -19.66 16.15
N ASP A 135 -4.85 -19.20 16.92
CA ASP A 135 -3.92 -20.11 17.62
C ASP A 135 -4.61 -20.90 18.73
N TRP A 136 -5.61 -20.31 19.39
CA TRP A 136 -6.45 -20.99 20.39
C TRP A 136 -7.35 -22.06 19.76
N ALA A 137 -8.05 -21.73 18.68
CA ALA A 137 -8.94 -22.66 17.99
C ALA A 137 -8.19 -23.75 17.22
N PHE A 138 -6.98 -23.44 16.72
CA PHE A 138 -6.19 -24.33 15.89
C PHE A 138 -4.72 -24.37 16.33
N PRO A 139 -4.42 -25.01 17.48
CA PRO A 139 -3.05 -25.12 17.98
C PRO A 139 -2.12 -25.72 16.93
N ALA A 140 -0.97 -25.08 16.72
CA ALA A 140 0.02 -25.56 15.77
C ALA A 140 0.51 -26.96 16.17
N LYS A 141 0.52 -27.89 15.22
CA LYS A 141 1.30 -29.12 15.37
C LYS A 141 2.76 -28.75 15.19
N VAL A 142 3.64 -29.28 16.04
CA VAL A 142 5.09 -29.08 15.92
C VAL A 142 5.54 -29.69 14.59
N GLU A 143 5.66 -28.87 13.55
CA GLU A 143 6.25 -29.28 12.27
C GLU A 143 7.77 -29.37 12.44
N GLN A 144 8.33 -30.49 12.00
CA GLN A 144 9.77 -30.77 12.07
C GLN A 144 10.55 -29.66 11.36
N GLU A 145 11.63 -29.20 11.98
CA GLU A 145 12.52 -28.20 11.40
C GLU A 145 13.13 -28.76 10.11
N VAL A 146 12.84 -28.11 8.98
CA VAL A 146 13.58 -28.37 7.74
C VAL A 146 14.98 -27.79 7.95
N HIS A 147 15.95 -28.67 8.21
CA HIS A 147 17.35 -28.28 8.37
C HIS A 147 17.93 -27.99 6.97
N GLU A 148 17.85 -26.74 6.51
CA GLU A 148 18.53 -26.33 5.28
C GLU A 148 20.02 -26.07 5.54
N GLU A 149 20.84 -26.49 4.59
CA GLU A 149 22.27 -26.17 4.57
C GLU A 149 22.46 -24.66 4.46
N SER A 150 23.26 -24.09 5.37
CA SER A 150 23.53 -22.66 5.37
C SER A 150 24.41 -22.28 4.18
N VAL A 151 24.02 -21.24 3.44
CA VAL A 151 24.84 -20.72 2.35
C VAL A 151 26.08 -20.05 2.97
N PRO A 152 27.30 -20.38 2.50
CA PRO A 152 28.53 -19.75 2.99
C PRO A 152 28.47 -18.22 2.88
N TYR A 153 29.16 -17.54 3.81
CA TYR A 153 29.22 -16.07 3.83
C TYR A 153 29.90 -15.52 2.57
N GLY A 154 29.63 -14.25 2.23
CA GLY A 154 30.22 -13.55 1.08
C GLY A 154 29.30 -13.46 -0.15
N ILE A 155 29.89 -13.28 -1.33
CA ILE A 155 29.18 -12.99 -2.58
C ILE A 155 28.18 -14.10 -2.95
N LYS A 156 28.50 -15.37 -2.64
CA LYS A 156 27.59 -16.50 -2.86
C LYS A 156 26.26 -16.33 -2.13
N ARG A 157 26.24 -15.70 -0.95
CA ARG A 157 25.03 -15.43 -0.18
C ARG A 157 24.18 -14.30 -0.79
N ILE A 158 24.81 -13.27 -1.35
CA ILE A 158 24.08 -12.23 -2.08
C ILE A 158 23.46 -12.82 -3.34
N LEU A 159 24.24 -13.59 -4.10
CA LEU A 159 23.76 -14.26 -5.30
C LEU A 159 22.64 -15.27 -5.00
N SER A 160 22.71 -15.98 -3.87
CA SER A 160 21.64 -16.92 -3.48
C SER A 160 20.32 -16.23 -3.16
N VAL A 161 20.34 -14.98 -2.66
CA VAL A 161 19.13 -14.15 -2.51
C VAL A 161 18.53 -13.86 -3.87
N PHE A 162 19.31 -13.35 -4.83
CA PHE A 162 18.83 -13.06 -6.19
C PHE A 162 18.28 -14.31 -6.90
N VAL A 163 18.97 -15.45 -6.79
CA VAL A 163 18.50 -16.72 -7.34
C VAL A 163 17.21 -17.18 -6.66
N SER A 164 17.10 -17.02 -5.33
CA SER A 164 15.88 -17.36 -4.60
C SER A 164 14.71 -16.48 -5.03
N MET A 165 14.91 -15.18 -5.20
CA MET A 165 13.87 -14.25 -5.68
C MET A 165 13.32 -14.69 -7.04
N GLY A 166 14.20 -14.98 -8.01
CA GLY A 166 13.77 -15.43 -9.34
C GLY A 166 13.05 -16.79 -9.33
N LYS A 167 13.51 -17.74 -8.51
CA LYS A 167 12.84 -19.05 -8.35
C LYS A 167 11.50 -18.92 -7.63
N ASP A 168 11.43 -18.10 -6.58
CA ASP A 168 10.21 -17.87 -5.80
C ASP A 168 9.16 -17.10 -6.62
N PHE A 169 9.58 -16.23 -7.55
CA PHE A 169 8.67 -15.59 -8.51
C PHE A 169 7.89 -16.63 -9.32
N TRP A 170 8.58 -17.61 -9.90
CA TRP A 170 7.95 -18.70 -10.67
C TRP A 170 7.43 -19.87 -9.83
N SER A 171 7.22 -19.66 -8.53
CA SER A 171 6.60 -20.64 -7.64
C SER A 171 5.09 -20.39 -7.52
N TYR A 172 4.40 -21.07 -6.58
CA TYR A 172 2.98 -20.83 -6.33
C TYR A 172 2.63 -19.38 -5.94
N SER A 173 3.60 -18.51 -5.61
CA SER A 173 3.36 -17.11 -5.25
C SER A 173 2.71 -16.35 -6.40
N ILE A 174 3.19 -16.52 -7.64
CA ILE A 174 2.61 -15.82 -8.79
C ILE A 174 1.17 -16.26 -9.05
N VAL A 175 0.84 -17.54 -8.80
CA VAL A 175 -0.53 -18.05 -8.94
C VAL A 175 -1.46 -17.35 -7.96
N TYR A 176 -1.07 -17.23 -6.69
CA TYR A 176 -1.88 -16.51 -5.70
C TYR A 176 -1.97 -15.01 -6.00
N ILE A 177 -0.91 -14.38 -6.50
CA ILE A 177 -0.92 -12.97 -6.90
C ILE A 177 -1.92 -12.76 -8.06
N LEU A 178 -1.89 -13.61 -9.08
CA LEU A 178 -2.84 -13.57 -10.21
C LEU A 178 -4.28 -13.79 -9.75
N ILE A 179 -4.50 -14.70 -8.79
CA ILE A 179 -5.82 -14.88 -8.15
C ILE A 179 -6.23 -13.62 -7.39
N GLY A 180 -5.31 -12.95 -6.69
CA GLY A 180 -5.56 -11.66 -6.04
C GLY A 180 -6.05 -10.60 -7.03
N LEU A 181 -5.36 -10.45 -8.16
CA LEU A 181 -5.73 -9.50 -9.23
C LEU A 181 -7.09 -9.81 -9.87
N SER A 182 -7.55 -11.07 -9.83
CA SER A 182 -8.87 -11.44 -10.35
C SER A 182 -10.04 -10.77 -9.60
N GLY A 183 -9.84 -10.36 -8.34
CA GLY A 183 -10.85 -9.61 -7.58
C GLY A 183 -11.17 -8.24 -8.20
N ILE A 184 -10.18 -7.61 -8.82
CA ILE A 184 -10.30 -6.31 -9.48
C ILE A 184 -11.13 -6.44 -10.75
N VAL A 185 -10.86 -7.50 -11.53
CA VAL A 185 -11.67 -7.83 -12.72
C VAL A 185 -13.11 -8.15 -12.31
N PHE A 186 -13.29 -8.88 -11.21
CA PHE A 186 -14.62 -9.21 -10.67
C PHE A 186 -15.41 -7.95 -10.31
N LEU A 187 -14.81 -6.98 -9.61
CA LEU A 187 -15.47 -5.71 -9.31
C LEU A 187 -15.77 -4.90 -10.55
N ASN A 188 -14.83 -4.80 -11.49
CA ASN A 188 -15.04 -4.08 -12.75
C ASN A 188 -16.24 -4.64 -13.56
N VAL A 189 -16.50 -5.95 -13.47
CA VAL A 189 -17.67 -6.57 -14.12
C VAL A 189 -18.98 -6.27 -13.39
N ILE A 190 -18.94 -6.21 -12.05
CA ILE A 190 -20.14 -6.10 -11.20
C ILE A 190 -20.55 -4.66 -10.93
N LEU A 191 -19.59 -3.73 -10.95
CA LEU A 191 -19.79 -2.33 -10.60
C LEU A 191 -19.72 -1.45 -11.86
N PRO A 192 -20.87 -1.11 -12.46
CA PRO A 192 -20.97 -0.04 -13.45
C PRO A 192 -20.36 1.27 -12.95
N LYS A 193 -20.01 2.16 -13.88
CA LYS A 193 -19.55 3.52 -13.55
C LYS A 193 -20.57 4.19 -12.60
N ALA A 194 -20.08 4.92 -11.60
CA ALA A 194 -20.89 5.68 -10.64
C ALA A 194 -21.78 4.85 -9.67
N SER A 195 -21.55 3.53 -9.51
CA SER A 195 -22.42 2.66 -8.69
C SER A 195 -22.46 2.95 -7.18
N PHE A 196 -21.61 3.86 -6.69
CA PHE A 196 -21.52 4.22 -5.26
C PHE A 196 -21.51 5.72 -4.99
N GLN A 197 -21.86 6.56 -5.98
CA GLN A 197 -21.78 8.01 -5.79
C GLN A 197 -22.66 8.50 -4.64
N THR A 198 -23.85 7.94 -4.44
CA THR A 198 -24.80 8.36 -3.39
C THR A 198 -24.93 7.35 -2.24
N SER A 199 -24.04 6.35 -2.21
CA SER A 199 -24.13 5.22 -1.28
C SER A 199 -22.95 5.29 -0.31
N VAL A 200 -23.11 4.81 0.93
CA VAL A 200 -22.09 4.86 2.01
C VAL A 200 -21.99 6.22 2.73
N ASN A 201 -23.08 7.00 2.75
CA ASN A 201 -23.15 8.24 3.52
C ASN A 201 -23.04 8.01 5.04
N GLY A 202 -22.58 9.03 5.76
CA GLY A 202 -22.49 9.00 7.21
C GLY A 202 -23.80 8.68 7.92
N GLY A 203 -23.74 7.78 8.91
CA GLY A 203 -24.91 7.38 9.69
C GLY A 203 -25.80 6.31 9.05
N ASP A 204 -25.53 5.86 7.82
CA ASP A 204 -26.17 4.68 7.26
C ASP A 204 -25.65 3.41 7.95
N LEU A 205 -26.57 2.66 8.58
CA LEU A 205 -26.28 1.39 9.23
C LEU A 205 -25.79 0.32 8.25
N TRP A 206 -26.09 0.42 6.96
CA TRP A 206 -25.67 -0.53 5.94
C TRP A 206 -24.29 -0.24 5.35
N ALA A 207 -23.78 0.98 5.52
CA ALA A 207 -22.53 1.42 4.92
C ALA A 207 -21.32 0.51 5.24
N PRO A 208 -21.04 0.12 6.51
CA PRO A 208 -19.92 -0.78 6.81
C PRO A 208 -20.07 -2.20 6.22
N ILE A 209 -21.30 -2.71 6.10
CA ILE A 209 -21.59 -4.04 5.56
C ILE A 209 -21.40 -4.04 4.03
N LEU A 210 -21.96 -3.05 3.34
CA LEU A 210 -21.78 -2.90 1.91
C LEU A 210 -20.29 -2.75 1.58
N MET A 211 -19.59 -1.91 2.33
CA MET A 211 -18.16 -1.69 2.12
C MET A 211 -17.33 -2.95 2.38
N THR A 212 -17.70 -3.76 3.37
CA THR A 212 -17.08 -5.07 3.61
C THR A 212 -17.17 -5.99 2.39
N GLY A 213 -18.31 -6.01 1.70
CA GLY A 213 -18.50 -6.82 0.49
C GLY A 213 -17.64 -6.36 -0.69
N VAL A 214 -17.45 -5.05 -0.85
CA VAL A 214 -16.66 -4.46 -1.92
C VAL A 214 -15.16 -4.49 -1.61
N ALA A 215 -14.76 -4.28 -0.36
CA ALA A 215 -13.36 -4.15 0.03
C ALA A 215 -12.55 -5.43 -0.21
N ILE A 216 -13.10 -6.61 0.10
CA ILE A 216 -12.39 -7.89 -0.05
C ILE A 216 -11.89 -8.14 -1.49
N PRO A 217 -12.71 -7.99 -2.54
CA PRO A 217 -12.25 -8.11 -3.92
C PRO A 217 -11.52 -6.87 -4.46
N ALA A 218 -11.69 -5.69 -3.84
CA ALA A 218 -11.20 -4.42 -4.36
C ALA A 218 -9.68 -4.35 -4.52
N TYR A 219 -8.92 -5.00 -3.64
CA TYR A 219 -7.46 -4.84 -3.54
C TYR A 219 -7.02 -3.37 -3.63
N ALA A 220 -6.82 -2.74 -2.49
CA ALA A 220 -6.24 -1.41 -2.43
C ALA A 220 -4.76 -1.48 -2.06
N THR A 221 -3.91 -0.78 -2.79
CA THR A 221 -2.55 -0.52 -2.31
C THR A 221 -2.61 0.35 -1.05
N PRO A 222 -1.60 0.32 -0.16
CA PRO A 222 -1.63 1.10 1.07
C PRO A 222 -1.87 2.60 0.84
N MET A 223 -1.26 3.17 -0.22
CA MET A 223 -1.45 4.56 -0.61
C MET A 223 -2.87 4.83 -1.12
N LEU A 224 -3.40 3.95 -1.98
CA LEU A 224 -4.76 4.07 -2.49
C LEU A 224 -5.78 3.99 -1.35
N ALA A 225 -5.62 3.05 -0.42
CA ALA A 225 -6.52 2.89 0.72
C ALA A 225 -6.54 4.14 1.62
N MET A 226 -5.39 4.74 1.90
CA MET A 226 -5.31 5.98 2.69
C MET A 226 -5.90 7.17 1.93
N SER A 227 -5.66 7.27 0.61
CA SER A 227 -6.27 8.31 -0.22
C SER A 227 -7.78 8.22 -0.20
N GLN A 228 -8.33 7.01 -0.31
CA GLN A 228 -9.78 6.82 -0.27
C GLN A 228 -10.38 7.07 1.11
N LEU A 229 -9.64 6.74 2.17
CA LEU A 229 -10.05 7.10 3.52
C LEU A 229 -10.18 8.63 3.67
N GLY A 230 -9.22 9.39 3.12
CA GLY A 230 -9.26 10.86 3.13
C GLY A 230 -10.45 11.43 2.37
N THR A 231 -10.68 10.99 1.14
CA THR A 231 -11.82 11.43 0.32
C THR A 231 -13.15 11.05 0.99
N MET A 232 -13.25 9.85 1.58
CA MET A 232 -14.43 9.44 2.34
C MET A 232 -14.73 10.39 3.51
N PHE A 233 -13.72 10.85 4.25
CA PHE A 233 -13.96 11.80 5.34
C PHE A 233 -14.32 13.19 4.82
N GLN A 234 -13.71 13.66 3.73
CA GLN A 234 -14.04 14.94 3.12
C GLN A 234 -15.49 15.02 2.63
N HIS A 235 -16.05 13.91 2.13
CA HIS A 235 -17.43 13.84 1.66
C HIS A 235 -18.44 13.50 2.77
N GLY A 236 -17.99 13.27 4.01
CA GLY A 236 -18.86 12.89 5.13
C GLY A 236 -19.38 11.44 5.05
N ASN A 237 -18.62 10.53 4.45
CA ASN A 237 -18.97 9.11 4.35
C ASN A 237 -18.79 8.40 5.71
N SER A 238 -19.39 7.21 5.85
CA SER A 238 -19.30 6.41 7.08
C SER A 238 -17.85 6.07 7.49
N VAL A 239 -17.53 6.34 8.75
CA VAL A 239 -16.21 6.04 9.34
C VAL A 239 -15.99 4.54 9.49
N GLY A 240 -17.04 3.79 9.83
CA GLY A 240 -17.02 2.33 9.90
C GLY A 240 -16.80 1.70 8.53
N ALA A 241 -17.35 2.29 7.46
CA ALA A 241 -17.07 1.87 6.09
C ALA A 241 -15.61 2.15 5.71
N ALA A 242 -15.07 3.33 6.04
CA ALA A 242 -13.65 3.65 5.82
C ALA A 242 -12.73 2.68 6.56
N PHE A 243 -13.07 2.32 7.80
CA PHE A 243 -12.34 1.32 8.58
C PHE A 243 -12.39 -0.07 7.93
N ALA A 244 -13.58 -0.50 7.46
CA ALA A 244 -13.73 -1.77 6.76
C ALA A 244 -12.92 -1.81 5.45
N LEU A 245 -12.96 -0.72 4.67
CA LEU A 245 -12.14 -0.56 3.46
C LEU A 245 -10.65 -0.65 3.78
N LEU A 246 -10.19 0.03 4.83
CA LEU A 246 -8.79 0.01 5.22
C LEU A 246 -8.37 -1.42 5.60
N ILE A 247 -9.07 -2.06 6.55
CA ILE A 247 -8.68 -3.39 7.05
C ILE A 247 -8.81 -4.47 5.99
N LEU A 248 -9.92 -4.52 5.24
CA LEU A 248 -10.20 -5.61 4.31
C LEU A 248 -9.69 -5.31 2.91
N GLY A 249 -9.77 -4.07 2.45
CA GLY A 249 -9.33 -3.66 1.11
C GLY A 249 -7.82 -3.59 0.97
N ALA A 250 -7.12 -3.02 1.95
CA ALA A 250 -5.65 -3.06 1.95
C ALA A 250 -5.12 -4.39 2.51
N GLY A 251 -5.76 -4.96 3.52
CA GLY A 251 -5.29 -6.15 4.23
C GLY A 251 -5.56 -7.50 3.55
N LEU A 252 -6.59 -7.61 2.71
CA LEU A 252 -6.97 -8.86 2.05
C LEU A 252 -7.04 -8.75 0.53
N ASN A 253 -7.05 -9.92 -0.09
CA ASN A 253 -7.41 -10.14 -1.49
C ASN A 253 -7.74 -11.63 -1.68
N PHE A 254 -8.31 -11.99 -2.83
CA PHE A 254 -8.62 -13.38 -3.16
C PHE A 254 -7.40 -14.31 -3.12
N GLY A 255 -6.22 -13.81 -3.44
CA GLY A 255 -4.96 -14.57 -3.37
C GLY A 255 -4.62 -15.03 -1.97
N ILE A 256 -4.70 -14.14 -0.98
CA ILE A 256 -4.50 -14.47 0.45
C ILE A 256 -5.55 -15.48 0.93
N ILE A 257 -6.81 -15.30 0.52
CA ILE A 257 -7.90 -16.20 0.91
C ILE A 257 -7.65 -17.61 0.38
N VAL A 258 -7.34 -17.74 -0.92
CA VAL A 258 -7.05 -19.04 -1.55
C VAL A 258 -5.78 -19.65 -0.96
N TRP A 259 -4.73 -18.85 -0.74
CA TRP A 259 -3.54 -19.32 -0.05
C TRP A 259 -3.86 -19.86 1.34
N MET A 260 -4.70 -19.16 2.11
CA MET A 260 -5.09 -19.60 3.45
C MET A 260 -5.85 -20.93 3.41
N VAL A 261 -6.75 -21.12 2.43
CA VAL A 261 -7.50 -22.37 2.22
C VAL A 261 -6.55 -23.52 1.88
N VAL A 262 -5.58 -23.29 0.99
CA VAL A 262 -4.58 -24.31 0.62
C VAL A 262 -3.64 -24.59 1.80
N ALA A 263 -3.28 -23.57 2.58
CA ALA A 263 -2.33 -23.68 3.66
C ALA A 263 -2.91 -24.33 4.92
N TYR A 264 -4.12 -23.97 5.34
CA TYR A 264 -4.70 -24.36 6.63
C TYR A 264 -5.97 -25.22 6.49
N GLY A 265 -6.52 -25.33 5.28
CA GLY A 265 -7.75 -26.05 4.99
C GLY A 265 -8.99 -25.17 5.13
N TRP A 266 -10.01 -25.47 4.31
CA TRP A 266 -11.25 -24.71 4.20
C TRP A 266 -11.92 -24.37 5.53
N LYS A 267 -12.05 -25.33 6.46
CA LYS A 267 -12.75 -25.11 7.74
C LYS A 267 -12.08 -24.03 8.60
N LYS A 268 -10.74 -24.04 8.68
CA LYS A 268 -9.98 -23.07 9.48
C LYS A 268 -10.06 -21.69 8.84
N SER A 269 -9.97 -21.65 7.52
CA SER A 269 -10.08 -20.43 6.72
C SER A 269 -11.43 -19.75 6.86
N VAL A 270 -12.54 -20.49 6.77
CA VAL A 270 -13.88 -19.93 6.94
C VAL A 270 -14.08 -19.43 8.38
N CYS A 271 -13.63 -20.19 9.38
CA CYS A 271 -13.70 -19.75 10.78
C CYS A 271 -12.94 -18.43 10.98
N TRP A 272 -11.70 -18.34 10.48
CA TRP A 272 -10.89 -17.12 10.54
C TRP A 272 -11.58 -15.94 9.84
N MET A 273 -12.14 -16.16 8.65
CA MET A 273 -12.84 -15.11 7.90
C MET A 273 -14.07 -14.60 8.64
N VAL A 274 -14.91 -15.49 9.19
CA VAL A 274 -16.10 -15.10 9.95
C VAL A 274 -15.73 -14.28 11.19
N VAL A 275 -14.68 -14.69 11.90
CA VAL A 275 -14.18 -13.94 13.07
C VAL A 275 -13.62 -12.58 12.64
N LEU A 276 -12.82 -12.52 11.59
CA LEU A 276 -12.29 -11.25 11.06
C LEU A 276 -13.43 -10.29 10.70
N LEU A 277 -14.40 -10.74 9.92
CA LEU A 277 -15.54 -9.90 9.51
C LEU A 277 -16.36 -9.45 10.72
N GLY A 278 -16.60 -10.34 11.70
CA GLY A 278 -17.32 -9.99 12.92
C GLY A 278 -16.60 -8.94 13.76
N VAL A 279 -15.28 -9.05 13.92
CA VAL A 279 -14.47 -8.08 14.68
C VAL A 279 -14.36 -6.74 13.92
N VAL A 280 -14.13 -6.77 12.61
CA VAL A 280 -14.03 -5.56 11.79
C VAL A 280 -15.35 -4.80 11.76
N LEU A 281 -16.48 -5.48 11.55
CA LEU A 281 -17.80 -4.84 11.60
C LEU A 281 -18.12 -4.34 13.01
N GLY A 282 -17.86 -5.14 14.05
CA GLY A 282 -18.10 -4.76 15.43
C GLY A 282 -17.33 -3.49 15.83
N LEU A 283 -16.06 -3.39 15.46
CA LEU A 283 -15.26 -2.18 15.67
C LEU A 283 -15.69 -1.04 14.74
N GLY A 284 -15.98 -1.31 13.47
CA GLY A 284 -16.44 -0.30 12.50
C GLY A 284 -17.70 0.42 12.99
N TYR A 285 -18.71 -0.31 13.46
CA TYR A 285 -19.90 0.27 14.07
C TYR A 285 -19.59 1.01 15.39
N GLY A 286 -18.62 0.53 16.16
CA GLY A 286 -18.16 1.20 17.38
C GLY A 286 -17.44 2.53 17.12
N LEU A 287 -16.75 2.63 15.98
CA LEU A 287 -15.99 3.83 15.57
C LEU A 287 -16.87 4.89 14.91
N GLU A 288 -18.04 4.51 14.38
CA GLU A 288 -18.93 5.41 13.64
C GLU A 288 -19.24 6.69 14.43
N LYS A 289 -19.76 6.58 15.66
CA LYS A 289 -20.13 7.76 16.48
C LYS A 289 -18.95 8.58 17.04
N PRO A 290 -17.90 7.98 17.64
CA PRO A 290 -16.86 8.76 18.31
C PRO A 290 -15.91 9.48 17.33
N LEU A 291 -15.84 9.04 16.08
CA LEU A 291 -14.90 9.59 15.08
C LEU A 291 -15.61 10.25 13.89
N TYR A 292 -16.94 10.39 13.92
CA TYR A 292 -17.67 11.07 12.85
C TYR A 292 -17.27 12.56 12.83
N PRO A 293 -16.80 13.09 11.69
CA PRO A 293 -16.45 14.49 11.59
C PRO A 293 -17.71 15.37 11.73
N THR A 294 -17.75 16.23 12.74
CA THR A 294 -18.90 17.12 13.02
C THR A 294 -18.87 18.42 12.23
N ASP A 295 -17.74 18.73 11.60
CA ASP A 295 -17.46 20.04 11.00
C ASP A 295 -17.59 20.03 9.45
N ILE A 296 -18.15 18.96 8.88
CA ILE A 296 -18.24 18.75 7.43
C ILE A 296 -19.72 18.67 7.04
N ASP A 297 -20.15 19.51 6.10
CA ASP A 297 -21.45 19.37 5.46
C ASP A 297 -21.38 18.15 4.52
N PRO A 298 -22.22 17.11 4.71
CA PRO A 298 -22.17 15.90 3.90
C PRO A 298 -22.41 16.25 2.42
N ALA A 299 -21.52 15.80 1.55
CA ALA A 299 -21.72 15.91 0.11
C ALA A 299 -22.78 14.89 -0.33
N ASP A 300 -23.71 15.29 -1.21
CA ASP A 300 -24.75 14.39 -1.72
C ASP A 300 -24.21 13.35 -2.73
N HIS A 301 -22.94 13.46 -3.14
CA HIS A 301 -22.27 12.53 -4.05
C HIS A 301 -20.77 12.38 -3.69
N SER A 302 -20.19 11.21 -3.92
CA SER A 302 -18.79 10.89 -3.62
C SER A 302 -18.10 10.15 -4.78
N HIS A 303 -16.93 10.65 -5.19
CA HIS A 303 -16.09 10.02 -6.21
C HIS A 303 -15.08 9.01 -5.62
N ALA A 304 -15.08 8.82 -4.30
CA ALA A 304 -14.12 7.94 -3.61
C ALA A 304 -14.15 6.47 -4.09
N PHE A 305 -15.28 6.04 -4.65
CA PHE A 305 -15.47 4.65 -5.05
C PHE A 305 -15.31 4.41 -6.55
N ASP A 306 -15.11 5.46 -7.35
CA ASP A 306 -14.99 5.34 -8.81
C ASP A 306 -13.77 4.52 -9.21
N VAL A 307 -12.73 4.47 -8.37
CA VAL A 307 -11.53 3.63 -8.59
C VAL A 307 -11.85 2.13 -8.62
N TYR A 308 -12.93 1.69 -7.95
CA TYR A 308 -13.35 0.28 -7.93
C TYR A 308 -14.37 -0.07 -9.02
N CYS A 309 -14.90 0.94 -9.71
CA CYS A 309 -15.93 0.78 -10.73
C CYS A 309 -15.32 0.68 -12.15
N CYS A 310 -16.13 0.23 -13.11
CA CYS A 310 -15.79 0.27 -14.53
C CYS A 310 -15.52 1.71 -14.98
N PRO A 311 -14.32 2.03 -15.52
CA PRO A 311 -13.92 3.40 -15.83
C PRO A 311 -14.54 3.97 -17.11
N PHE A 312 -15.14 3.14 -17.96
CA PHE A 312 -15.64 3.53 -19.27
C PHE A 312 -17.17 3.45 -19.34
N SER A 313 -17.78 4.41 -20.03
CA SER A 313 -19.21 4.35 -20.35
C SER A 313 -19.47 3.38 -21.50
N VAL A 314 -20.72 2.93 -21.63
CA VAL A 314 -21.10 1.90 -22.63
C VAL A 314 -20.95 2.41 -24.07
N ASP A 315 -21.01 3.73 -24.27
CA ASP A 315 -21.05 4.38 -25.60
C ASP A 315 -19.71 5.00 -26.02
N GLN A 316 -18.65 4.85 -25.22
CA GLN A 316 -17.35 5.46 -25.52
C GLN A 316 -16.61 4.72 -26.65
N SER A 317 -16.28 5.44 -27.72
CA SER A 317 -15.46 4.95 -28.83
C SER A 317 -13.95 5.05 -28.55
N HIS A 318 -13.13 4.26 -29.24
CA HIS A 318 -11.65 4.26 -29.12
C HIS A 318 -11.10 3.87 -27.74
N LEU A 319 -11.75 2.90 -27.08
CA LEU A 319 -11.35 2.38 -25.78
C LEU A 319 -9.88 1.94 -25.68
N PRO A 320 -9.26 1.24 -26.66
CA PRO A 320 -7.85 0.83 -26.54
C PRO A 320 -6.88 2.01 -26.41
N ALA A 321 -7.12 3.08 -27.18
CA ALA A 321 -6.29 4.28 -27.13
C ALA A 321 -6.49 5.03 -25.80
N ALA A 322 -7.73 5.12 -25.32
CA ALA A 322 -8.05 5.71 -24.03
C ALA A 322 -7.41 4.94 -22.86
N VAL A 323 -7.34 3.60 -22.93
CA VAL A 323 -6.63 2.78 -21.94
C VAL A 323 -5.14 3.11 -21.92
N TRP A 324 -4.50 3.20 -23.08
CA TRP A 324 -3.07 3.50 -23.15
C TRP A 324 -2.77 4.91 -22.62
N GLN A 325 -3.56 5.89 -23.02
CA GLN A 325 -3.42 7.27 -22.54
C GLN A 325 -3.57 7.35 -21.02
N LYS A 326 -4.62 6.73 -20.45
CA LYS A 326 -4.81 6.70 -18.99
C LYS A 326 -3.66 5.99 -18.26
N LEU A 327 -3.10 4.93 -18.84
CA LEU A 327 -1.94 4.25 -18.24
C LEU A 327 -0.69 5.13 -18.25
N GLU A 328 -0.47 5.88 -19.33
CA GLU A 328 0.65 6.82 -19.41
C GLU A 328 0.50 7.97 -18.40
N ASP A 329 -0.75 8.40 -18.18
CA ASP A 329 -1.07 9.47 -17.24
C ASP A 329 -0.98 9.02 -15.76
N ASP A 330 -1.42 7.80 -15.44
CA ASP A 330 -1.53 7.31 -14.06
C ASP A 330 -0.22 6.70 -13.52
N VAL A 331 0.65 6.16 -14.39
CA VAL A 331 1.82 5.40 -13.96
C VAL A 331 2.95 6.34 -13.53
N ARG A 332 3.31 6.25 -12.24
CA ARG A 332 4.39 7.07 -11.68
C ARG A 332 5.79 6.55 -12.06
N PRO A 333 6.83 7.41 -12.04
CA PRO A 333 8.21 6.97 -12.35
C PRO A 333 8.71 5.83 -11.45
N GLU A 334 8.39 5.87 -10.16
CA GLU A 334 8.74 4.83 -9.19
C GLU A 334 8.06 3.48 -9.47
N GLU A 335 6.83 3.50 -9.98
CA GLU A 335 6.07 2.31 -10.37
C GLU A 335 6.68 1.67 -11.62
N THR A 336 7.11 2.52 -12.57
CA THR A 336 7.83 2.10 -13.77
C THR A 336 9.12 1.35 -13.41
N PHE A 337 9.91 1.88 -12.48
CA PHE A 337 11.11 1.20 -12.00
C PHE A 337 10.78 -0.15 -11.33
N GLY A 338 9.70 -0.20 -10.55
CA GLY A 338 9.20 -1.44 -9.93
C GLY A 338 8.82 -2.49 -10.97
N MET A 339 8.11 -2.11 -12.02
CA MET A 339 7.71 -3.00 -13.12
C MET A 339 8.91 -3.54 -13.89
N ILE A 340 9.85 -2.68 -14.28
CA ILE A 340 11.08 -3.09 -14.97
C ILE A 340 11.86 -4.08 -14.12
N SER A 341 12.01 -3.79 -12.82
CA SER A 341 12.73 -4.66 -11.89
C SER A 341 12.07 -6.03 -11.73
N LEU A 342 10.73 -6.07 -11.60
CA LEU A 342 9.99 -7.34 -11.58
C LEU A 342 10.13 -8.13 -12.88
N PHE A 343 10.10 -7.45 -14.03
CA PHE A 343 10.29 -8.08 -15.33
C PHE A 343 11.68 -8.71 -15.45
N VAL A 344 12.73 -7.99 -15.01
CA VAL A 344 14.10 -8.52 -14.95
C VAL A 344 14.19 -9.75 -14.04
N ILE A 345 13.54 -9.73 -12.87
CA ILE A 345 13.50 -10.89 -11.96
C ILE A 345 12.74 -12.06 -12.57
N ALA A 346 11.64 -11.81 -13.28
CA ALA A 346 10.90 -12.84 -13.98
C ALA A 346 11.77 -13.52 -15.06
N LEU A 347 12.46 -12.73 -15.89
CA LEU A 347 13.35 -13.25 -16.94
C LEU A 347 14.54 -14.01 -16.37
N THR A 348 15.23 -13.42 -15.38
CA THR A 348 16.37 -14.07 -14.72
C THR A 348 15.95 -15.32 -13.95
N GLY A 349 14.75 -15.33 -13.36
CA GLY A 349 14.15 -16.52 -12.75
C GLY A 349 13.95 -17.68 -13.73
N LEU A 350 13.45 -17.41 -14.94
CA LEU A 350 13.36 -18.41 -16.00
C LEU A 350 14.75 -18.93 -16.41
N MET A 351 15.72 -18.02 -16.54
CA MET A 351 17.10 -18.39 -16.82
C MET A 351 17.66 -19.31 -15.72
N PHE A 352 17.47 -18.98 -14.44
CA PHE A 352 17.94 -19.81 -13.33
C PHE A 352 17.25 -21.18 -13.30
N LEU A 353 15.95 -21.25 -13.60
CA LEU A 353 15.24 -22.53 -13.74
C LEU A 353 15.79 -23.38 -14.90
N ALA A 354 16.17 -22.74 -16.01
CA ALA A 354 16.79 -23.43 -17.14
C ALA A 354 18.21 -23.90 -16.82
N VAL A 355 18.99 -23.10 -16.09
CA VAL A 355 20.34 -23.45 -15.63
C VAL A 355 20.30 -24.58 -14.61
N GLU A 356 19.36 -24.56 -13.66
CA GLU A 356 19.21 -25.62 -12.64
C GLU A 356 19.00 -27.00 -13.27
N ARG A 357 18.29 -27.06 -14.41
CA ARG A 357 18.09 -28.31 -15.17
C ARG A 357 19.39 -28.87 -15.78
N ARG A 358 20.41 -28.03 -15.99
CA ARG A 358 21.69 -28.41 -16.61
C ARG A 358 22.85 -28.49 -15.61
N PHE A 359 22.79 -27.68 -14.55
CA PHE A 359 23.81 -27.54 -13.53
C PHE A 359 23.11 -27.36 -12.19
N ASN A 360 23.49 -28.14 -11.17
CA ASN A 360 22.89 -28.02 -9.84
C ASN A 360 23.40 -26.74 -9.16
N LEU A 361 22.77 -25.62 -9.50
CA LEU A 361 23.14 -24.28 -9.08
C LEU A 361 23.02 -24.16 -7.56
N GLU A 362 22.02 -24.84 -6.98
CA GLU A 362 21.83 -24.89 -5.53
C GLU A 362 23.03 -25.52 -4.81
N ARG A 363 23.52 -26.69 -5.27
CA ARG A 363 24.73 -27.31 -4.73
C ARG A 363 25.96 -26.43 -4.89
N TRP A 364 26.09 -25.69 -5.99
CA TRP A 364 27.23 -24.79 -6.17
C TRP A 364 27.16 -23.57 -5.23
N LEU A 365 25.96 -23.06 -4.98
CA LEU A 365 25.74 -21.99 -4.01
C LEU A 365 25.98 -22.46 -2.57
N THR A 366 25.59 -23.68 -2.21
CA THR A 366 25.80 -24.25 -0.86
C THR A 366 27.19 -24.85 -0.65
N SER A 367 27.94 -25.14 -1.73
CA SER A 367 29.32 -25.62 -1.62
C SER A 367 30.22 -24.58 -0.93
N SER A 368 30.67 -24.91 0.28
CA SER A 368 31.71 -24.16 0.98
C SER A 368 33.05 -24.41 0.29
N PRO A 369 33.85 -23.37 -0.03
CA PRO A 369 35.27 -23.58 -0.32
C PRO A 369 35.94 -24.25 0.89
N GLU A 370 36.88 -25.17 0.66
CA GLU A 370 37.72 -25.71 1.74
C GLU A 370 38.37 -24.54 2.50
N ILE A 371 38.22 -24.53 3.82
CA ILE A 371 38.84 -23.54 4.69
C ILE A 371 40.35 -23.83 4.66
N THR A 372 41.09 -23.23 3.75
CA THR A 372 42.53 -23.09 3.89
C THR A 372 42.78 -22.09 5.01
N ASP A 373 43.56 -22.50 6.03
CA ASP A 373 44.03 -21.72 7.19
C ASP A 373 44.89 -20.49 6.81
N GLU A 374 44.43 -19.65 5.87
CA GLU A 374 45.05 -18.37 5.57
C GLU A 374 44.41 -17.28 6.43
N LYS A 375 45.19 -16.85 7.43
CA LYS A 375 45.07 -15.60 8.21
C LYS A 375 43.82 -14.79 7.86
N SER A 376 42.74 -15.04 8.59
CA SER A 376 41.55 -14.19 8.65
C SER A 376 42.00 -12.74 8.64
N ARG A 377 41.72 -12.02 7.54
CA ARG A 377 41.91 -10.56 7.51
C ARG A 377 41.13 -10.00 8.70
N SER A 378 41.66 -8.97 9.36
CA SER A 378 41.06 -8.35 10.56
C SER A 378 39.56 -7.97 10.41
N MET A 379 39.08 -7.84 9.17
CA MET A 379 37.68 -7.52 8.84
C MET A 379 36.79 -8.73 8.48
N ASP A 380 37.31 -9.96 8.45
CA ASP A 380 36.54 -11.17 8.13
C ASP A 380 35.94 -11.79 9.40
N VAL A 381 34.98 -11.08 10.00
CA VAL A 381 34.34 -11.46 11.26
C VAL A 381 32.98 -12.11 10.97
N VAL A 382 32.78 -13.33 11.46
CA VAL A 382 31.49 -14.01 11.39
C VAL A 382 30.51 -13.35 12.36
N LEU A 383 29.52 -12.63 11.82
CA LEU A 383 28.50 -11.96 12.62
C LEU A 383 27.44 -12.97 13.12
N PRO A 384 27.07 -12.92 14.41
CA PRO A 384 25.93 -13.67 14.93
C PRO A 384 24.63 -13.31 14.22
N ASN A 385 23.72 -14.28 14.04
CA ASN A 385 22.44 -14.06 13.35
C ASN A 385 21.59 -12.94 13.97
N TRP A 386 21.66 -12.73 15.29
CA TRP A 386 20.92 -11.64 15.96
C TRP A 386 21.47 -10.25 15.61
N VAL A 387 22.79 -10.13 15.37
CA VAL A 387 23.42 -8.88 14.93
C VAL A 387 22.97 -8.56 13.51
N LEU A 388 22.90 -9.57 12.63
CA LEU A 388 22.36 -9.42 11.29
C LEU A 388 20.87 -9.03 11.31
N ALA A 389 20.06 -9.66 12.16
CA ALA A 389 18.65 -9.30 12.32
C ALA A 389 18.48 -7.87 12.84
N ALA A 390 19.25 -7.47 13.86
CA ALA A 390 19.22 -6.11 14.41
C ALA A 390 19.69 -5.07 13.38
N ALA A 391 20.79 -5.33 12.67
CA ALA A 391 21.29 -4.48 11.61
C ALA A 391 20.28 -4.35 10.45
N ALA A 392 19.60 -5.44 10.08
CA ALA A 392 18.56 -5.42 9.07
C ALA A 392 17.35 -4.57 9.50
N ILE A 393 16.90 -4.69 10.76
CA ILE A 393 15.81 -3.85 11.29
C ILE A 393 16.23 -2.38 11.33
N ILE A 394 17.42 -2.07 11.87
CA ILE A 394 17.92 -0.70 11.97
C ILE A 394 18.09 -0.11 10.56
N GLY A 395 18.65 -0.87 9.63
CA GLY A 395 18.78 -0.47 8.23
C GLY A 395 17.43 -0.23 7.57
N LEU A 396 16.44 -1.11 7.79
CA LEU A 396 15.08 -0.94 7.31
C LEU A 396 14.44 0.35 7.86
N VAL A 397 14.57 0.61 9.16
CA VAL A 397 14.06 1.83 9.79
C VAL A 397 14.76 3.07 9.21
N ALA A 398 16.09 3.05 9.10
CA ALA A 398 16.85 4.17 8.55
C ALA A 398 16.48 4.46 7.09
N VAL A 399 16.36 3.41 6.25
CA VAL A 399 15.92 3.54 4.86
C VAL A 399 14.47 4.03 4.78
N SER A 400 13.58 3.52 5.64
CA SER A 400 12.18 3.96 5.68
C SER A 400 12.07 5.43 6.05
N VAL A 401 12.84 5.89 7.05
CA VAL A 401 12.91 7.32 7.42
C VAL A 401 13.47 8.15 6.27
N ALA A 402 14.58 7.73 5.66
CA ALA A 402 15.16 8.43 4.52
C ALA A 402 14.17 8.52 3.34
N MET A 403 13.44 7.45 3.05
CA MET A 403 12.37 7.43 2.04
C MET A 403 11.22 8.37 2.38
N CYS A 404 10.82 8.50 3.66
CA CYS A 404 9.83 9.49 4.06
C CYS A 404 10.29 10.92 3.73
N PHE A 405 11.55 11.27 4.02
CA PHE A 405 12.10 12.58 3.68
C PHE A 405 12.27 12.81 2.17
N ALA A 406 12.53 11.74 1.41
CA ALA A 406 12.61 11.81 -0.05
C ALA A 406 11.23 11.94 -0.71
N TYR A 407 10.21 11.25 -0.19
CA TYR A 407 8.85 11.29 -0.71
C TYR A 407 8.11 12.59 -0.33
N TYR A 408 8.41 13.14 0.86
CA TYR A 408 7.90 14.41 1.37
C TYR A 408 9.03 15.46 1.39
N PRO A 409 9.31 16.08 0.24
CA PRO A 409 10.40 17.05 0.11
C PRO A 409 10.14 18.30 0.95
N SER A 410 11.11 19.21 0.95
CA SER A 410 11.03 20.43 1.74
C SER A 410 9.87 21.32 1.26
N PRO A 411 9.38 22.25 2.10
CA PRO A 411 8.32 23.17 1.70
C PRO A 411 8.72 24.03 0.50
N GLU A 412 10.00 24.40 0.37
CA GLU A 412 10.53 25.16 -0.75
C GLU A 412 10.44 24.37 -2.06
N GLU A 413 10.95 23.14 -2.09
CA GLU A 413 10.86 22.23 -3.24
C GLU A 413 9.38 21.96 -3.62
N CYS A 414 8.51 21.72 -2.64
CA CYS A 414 7.08 21.55 -2.90
C CYS A 414 6.47 22.79 -3.57
N LEU A 415 6.80 24.00 -3.09
CA LEU A 415 6.26 25.24 -3.65
C LEU A 415 6.78 25.51 -5.07
N GLU A 416 8.00 25.10 -5.39
CA GLU A 416 8.55 25.17 -6.75
C GLU A 416 7.79 24.24 -7.71
N GLU A 417 7.56 22.99 -7.32
CA GLU A 417 6.79 22.03 -8.12
C GLU A 417 5.33 22.48 -8.29
N ILE A 418 4.68 22.95 -7.21
CA ILE A 418 3.33 23.50 -7.28
C ILE A 418 3.27 24.70 -8.23
N PHE A 419 4.32 25.53 -8.29
CA PHE A 419 4.36 26.67 -9.20
C PHE A 419 4.33 26.24 -10.67
N ILE A 420 5.04 25.17 -11.02
CA ILE A 420 5.02 24.57 -12.37
C ILE A 420 3.62 24.03 -12.67
N VAL A 421 3.09 23.17 -11.80
CA VAL A 421 1.78 22.53 -11.96
C VAL A 421 0.65 23.57 -12.06
N LYS A 422 0.70 24.63 -11.25
CA LYS A 422 -0.24 25.75 -11.32
C LYS A 422 -0.25 26.38 -12.71
N GLY A 423 0.91 26.53 -13.35
CA GLY A 423 1.03 27.06 -14.70
C GLY A 423 0.24 26.22 -15.70
N GLU A 424 0.43 24.90 -15.63
CA GLU A 424 -0.24 23.94 -16.51
C GLU A 424 -1.76 23.91 -16.29
N VAL A 425 -2.22 23.79 -15.05
CA VAL A 425 -3.66 23.74 -14.73
C VAL A 425 -4.37 25.03 -15.14
N LEU A 426 -3.88 26.19 -14.70
CA LEU A 426 -4.58 27.46 -14.93
C LEU A 426 -4.52 27.91 -16.40
N SER A 427 -3.44 27.59 -17.12
CA SER A 427 -3.32 27.86 -18.55
C SER A 427 -4.28 26.97 -19.35
N ALA A 428 -4.29 25.67 -19.07
CA ALA A 428 -5.15 24.71 -19.74
C ALA A 428 -6.63 25.00 -19.51
N ALA A 429 -7.03 25.20 -18.25
CA ALA A 429 -8.41 25.50 -17.87
C ALA A 429 -8.93 26.78 -18.56
N ARG A 430 -8.10 27.83 -18.65
CA ARG A 430 -8.51 29.09 -19.30
C ARG A 430 -8.55 29.02 -20.82
N SER A 431 -7.78 28.13 -21.42
CA SER A 431 -7.70 27.93 -22.87
C SER A 431 -8.67 26.86 -23.38
N GLY A 432 -9.51 26.27 -22.51
CA GLY A 432 -10.45 25.20 -22.87
C GLY A 432 -9.77 23.87 -23.24
N HIS A 433 -8.56 23.62 -22.72
CA HIS A 433 -7.88 22.33 -22.86
C HIS A 433 -8.18 21.45 -21.65
N ASP A 434 -9.46 21.07 -21.51
CA ASP A 434 -9.99 20.43 -20.31
C ASP A 434 -9.28 19.13 -19.95
N SER A 435 -8.95 18.31 -20.96
CA SER A 435 -8.20 17.07 -20.75
C SER A 435 -6.81 17.31 -20.14
N HIS A 436 -6.16 18.42 -20.49
CA HIS A 436 -4.85 18.75 -19.94
C HIS A 436 -4.96 19.31 -18.52
N ALA A 437 -5.99 20.11 -18.23
CA ALA A 437 -6.26 20.57 -16.87
C ALA A 437 -6.57 19.38 -15.94
N MET A 438 -7.42 18.45 -16.39
CA MET A 438 -7.79 17.23 -15.68
C MET A 438 -6.62 16.30 -15.39
N HIS A 439 -5.59 16.30 -16.24
CA HIS A 439 -4.36 15.54 -15.99
C HIS A 439 -3.55 16.14 -14.83
N TRP A 440 -3.43 17.47 -14.76
CA TRP A 440 -2.56 18.16 -13.79
C TRP A 440 -3.24 18.51 -12.47
N ILE A 441 -4.58 18.55 -12.42
CA ILE A 441 -5.36 18.79 -11.20
C ILE A 441 -5.00 17.80 -10.08
N PRO A 442 -5.02 16.47 -10.30
CA PRO A 442 -4.65 15.49 -9.27
C PRO A 442 -3.19 15.64 -8.79
N VAL A 443 -2.31 16.07 -9.69
CA VAL A 443 -0.89 16.32 -9.37
C VAL A 443 -0.76 17.53 -8.44
N TRP A 444 -1.53 18.60 -8.67
CA TRP A 444 -1.57 19.76 -7.78
C TRP A 444 -2.07 19.34 -6.40
N GLU A 445 -3.17 18.60 -6.33
CA GLU A 445 -3.69 18.13 -5.06
C GLU A 445 -2.67 17.30 -4.27
N ASP A 446 -1.96 16.38 -4.93
CA ASP A 446 -0.95 15.55 -4.28
C ASP A 446 0.18 16.39 -3.71
N TRP A 447 0.66 17.40 -4.45
CA TRP A 447 1.66 18.34 -3.93
C TRP A 447 1.15 19.20 -2.77
N ASN A 448 -0.11 19.66 -2.84
CA ASN A 448 -0.76 20.40 -1.76
C ASN A 448 -0.92 19.55 -0.49
N ARG A 449 -1.02 18.22 -0.63
CA ARG A 449 -1.00 17.27 0.49
C ARG A 449 0.43 17.04 0.99
N ARG A 450 1.40 16.82 0.09
CA ARG A 450 2.81 16.53 0.45
C ARG A 450 3.47 17.68 1.20
N ILE A 451 3.19 18.94 0.84
CA ILE A 451 3.77 20.09 1.52
C ILE A 451 3.39 20.14 3.02
N GLN A 452 2.15 19.75 3.37
CA GLN A 452 1.71 19.67 4.75
C GLN A 452 2.50 18.63 5.55
N VAL A 453 2.72 17.44 4.97
CA VAL A 453 3.54 16.39 5.59
C VAL A 453 5.01 16.83 5.67
N GLY A 454 5.52 17.47 4.61
CA GLY A 454 6.90 17.91 4.49
C GLY A 454 7.30 18.93 5.56
N VAL A 455 6.40 19.87 5.89
CA VAL A 455 6.54 20.79 7.05
C VAL A 455 6.53 20.01 8.35
N TYR A 456 5.50 19.17 8.57
CA TYR A 456 5.36 18.45 9.83
C TYR A 456 6.55 17.52 10.13
N LEU A 457 7.11 16.85 9.12
CA LEU A 457 8.28 15.98 9.29
C LEU A 457 9.55 16.73 9.73
N ARG A 458 9.68 18.01 9.37
CA ARG A 458 10.87 18.82 9.64
C ARG A 458 10.72 19.65 10.91
N GLU A 459 9.53 20.20 11.14
CA GLU A 459 9.25 21.12 12.24
C GLU A 459 8.51 20.45 13.41
N PHE A 460 8.01 19.22 13.24
CA PHE A 460 7.13 18.50 14.19
C PHE A 460 5.83 19.25 14.55
N GLN A 461 5.51 20.32 13.83
CA GLN A 461 4.31 21.12 13.97
C GLN A 461 3.82 21.59 12.60
N LEU A 462 2.50 21.68 12.45
CA LEU A 462 1.85 22.32 11.30
C LEU A 462 0.81 23.27 11.87
N SER A 463 0.97 24.57 11.63
CA SER A 463 0.05 25.56 12.19
C SER A 463 -1.36 25.39 11.59
N ASP A 464 -2.39 25.65 12.41
CA ASP A 464 -3.78 25.62 11.94
C ASP A 464 -4.01 26.60 10.77
N TYR A 465 -3.27 27.71 10.77
CA TYR A 465 -3.26 28.66 9.67
C TYR A 465 -2.75 28.05 8.35
N GLN A 466 -1.61 27.34 8.37
CA GLN A 466 -1.07 26.65 7.19
C GLN A 466 -2.01 25.54 6.70
N ARG A 467 -2.57 24.75 7.62
CA ARG A 467 -3.55 23.71 7.31
C ARG A 467 -4.80 24.30 6.64
N MET A 468 -5.33 25.39 7.18
CA MET A 468 -6.50 26.05 6.62
C MET A 468 -6.21 26.64 5.23
N LYS A 469 -5.01 27.19 5.00
CA LYS A 469 -4.64 27.68 3.66
C LYS A 469 -4.53 26.56 2.62
N ALA A 470 -3.95 25.42 3.01
CA ALA A 470 -3.88 24.26 2.13
C ALA A 470 -5.27 23.66 1.85
N ARG A 471 -6.16 23.62 2.85
CA ARG A 471 -7.57 23.20 2.67
C ARG A 471 -8.30 24.09 1.66
N VAL A 472 -8.25 25.41 1.83
CA VAL A 472 -8.88 26.35 0.88
C VAL A 472 -8.35 26.19 -0.55
N VAL A 473 -7.07 25.83 -0.73
CA VAL A 473 -6.53 25.52 -2.06
C VAL A 473 -7.13 24.22 -2.59
N ALA A 474 -7.24 23.17 -1.77
CA ALA A 474 -7.88 21.90 -2.16
C ALA A 474 -9.34 22.13 -2.57
N ASP A 475 -10.13 22.85 -1.77
CA ASP A 475 -11.54 23.11 -2.05
C ASP A 475 -11.72 23.84 -3.40
N TYR A 476 -10.82 24.77 -3.75
CA TYR A 476 -10.87 25.44 -5.06
C TYR A 476 -10.32 24.61 -6.22
N ILE A 477 -9.48 23.61 -5.95
CA ILE A 477 -9.06 22.64 -6.98
C ILE A 477 -10.28 21.77 -7.33
N GLU A 478 -10.99 21.27 -6.32
CA GLU A 478 -12.20 20.44 -6.48
C GLU A 478 -13.31 21.21 -7.22
N LEU A 479 -13.60 22.45 -6.81
CA LEU A 479 -14.58 23.29 -7.52
C LEU A 479 -14.18 23.57 -8.98
N LEU A 480 -12.87 23.71 -9.25
CA LEU A 480 -12.39 23.87 -10.62
C LEU A 480 -12.54 22.57 -11.41
N GLU A 481 -12.28 21.42 -10.79
CA GLU A 481 -12.48 20.10 -11.39
C GLU A 481 -13.95 19.94 -11.79
N HIS A 482 -14.90 20.15 -10.87
CA HIS A 482 -16.33 20.06 -11.15
C HIS A 482 -16.78 20.99 -12.29
N ALA A 483 -16.33 22.25 -12.27
CA ALA A 483 -16.68 23.20 -13.33
C ALA A 483 -16.17 22.76 -14.72
N ILE A 484 -15.01 22.09 -14.78
CA ILE A 484 -14.47 21.52 -16.02
C ILE A 484 -15.28 20.28 -16.43
N GLU A 485 -15.67 19.42 -15.49
CA GLU A 485 -16.50 18.24 -15.80
C GLU A 485 -17.90 18.62 -16.32
N ASP A 486 -18.46 19.69 -15.78
CA ASP A 486 -19.77 20.23 -16.16
C ASP A 486 -19.73 21.09 -17.45
N ASP A 487 -18.55 21.30 -18.04
CA ASP A 487 -18.30 22.16 -19.22
C ASP A 487 -18.81 23.62 -19.02
N ASP A 488 -18.78 24.13 -17.78
CA ASP A 488 -19.16 25.50 -17.45
C ASP A 488 -17.96 26.47 -17.53
N GLN A 489 -17.77 27.03 -18.71
CA GLN A 489 -16.64 27.93 -19.00
C GLN A 489 -16.64 29.24 -18.19
N GLU A 490 -17.78 29.68 -17.63
CA GLU A 490 -17.82 30.85 -16.75
C GLU A 490 -17.33 30.48 -15.35
N GLU A 491 -17.79 29.36 -14.81
CA GLU A 491 -17.35 28.83 -13.53
C GLU A 491 -15.87 28.43 -13.55
N VAL A 492 -15.38 27.81 -14.64
CA VAL A 492 -13.96 27.49 -14.82
C VAL A 492 -13.09 28.74 -14.68
N LYS A 493 -13.45 29.85 -15.33
CA LYS A 493 -12.71 31.12 -15.23
C LYS A 493 -12.79 31.71 -13.83
N HIS A 494 -13.94 31.58 -13.19
CA HIS A 494 -14.17 32.06 -11.83
C HIS A 494 -13.29 31.31 -10.83
N TYR A 495 -13.38 29.99 -10.79
CA TYR A 495 -12.63 29.13 -9.86
C TYR A 495 -11.13 29.15 -10.15
N ALA A 496 -10.69 29.16 -11.42
CA ALA A 496 -9.28 29.34 -11.76
C ALA A 496 -8.69 30.64 -11.18
N THR A 497 -9.49 31.71 -11.11
CA THR A 497 -9.07 32.99 -10.52
C THR A 497 -9.03 32.94 -8.99
N LEU A 498 -10.00 32.28 -8.35
CA LEU A 498 -10.01 32.08 -6.90
C LEU A 498 -8.86 31.18 -6.45
N LEU A 499 -8.63 30.08 -7.15
CA LEU A 499 -7.53 29.15 -6.92
C LEU A 499 -6.17 29.84 -7.02
N ALA A 500 -5.96 30.65 -8.06
CA ALA A 500 -4.71 31.42 -8.22
C ALA A 500 -4.44 32.34 -7.02
N ARG A 501 -5.48 32.99 -6.48
CA ARG A 501 -5.39 33.88 -5.30
C ARG A 501 -5.18 33.09 -4.02
N ALA A 502 -5.88 31.96 -3.84
CA ALA A 502 -5.75 31.07 -2.69
C ALA A 502 -4.31 30.53 -2.60
N HIS A 503 -3.77 30.05 -3.73
CA HIS A 503 -2.40 29.60 -3.83
C HIS A 503 -1.39 30.68 -3.41
N SER A 504 -1.52 31.91 -3.91
CA SER A 504 -0.62 33.01 -3.51
C SER A 504 -0.66 33.32 -2.01
N ARG A 505 -1.80 33.12 -1.35
CA ARG A 505 -1.93 33.26 0.12
C ARG A 505 -1.30 32.07 0.85
N MET A 506 -1.45 30.86 0.31
CA MET A 506 -0.82 29.66 0.84
C MET A 506 0.71 29.77 0.77
N VAL A 507 1.29 30.10 -0.39
CA VAL A 507 2.74 30.31 -0.55
C VAL A 507 3.31 31.21 0.55
N ARG A 508 2.65 32.36 0.82
CA ARG A 508 3.08 33.27 1.89
C ARG A 508 3.07 32.63 3.26
N ALA A 509 2.06 31.83 3.58
CA ALA A 509 1.93 31.15 4.88
C ALA A 509 3.03 30.10 5.10
N TYR A 510 3.46 29.42 4.05
CA TYR A 510 4.52 28.41 4.12
C TYR A 510 5.93 29.02 4.06
N GLN A 511 6.09 30.17 3.40
CA GLN A 511 7.38 30.89 3.34
C GLN A 511 7.72 31.68 4.61
N THR A 512 6.72 32.14 5.37
CA THR A 512 6.97 32.95 6.59
C THR A 512 7.67 32.18 7.70
N VAL A 513 7.48 30.86 7.80
CA VAL A 513 8.06 30.03 8.88
C VAL A 513 9.47 29.55 8.55
N SER A 514 9.77 29.29 7.27
CA SER A 514 11.12 28.90 6.82
C SER A 514 12.21 29.92 7.17
N LYS A 515 11.84 31.17 7.42
CA LYS A 515 12.76 32.23 7.86
C LYS A 515 12.96 32.28 9.37
N GLU A 516 11.97 31.90 10.17
CA GLU A 516 12.07 31.86 11.63
C GLU A 516 12.74 30.58 12.14
N SER A 517 12.69 29.47 11.39
CA SER A 517 13.39 28.22 11.74
C SER A 517 14.86 28.17 11.30
N ALA A 518 15.31 29.16 10.51
CA ALA A 518 16.69 29.28 10.01
C ALA A 518 17.54 30.31 10.79
N GLU A 519 16.93 30.99 11.76
CA GLU A 519 17.59 31.81 12.81
C GLU A 519 17.62 31.03 14.14
#